data_AF-A0A9D6U553-F1
#
_entry.id   AF-A0A9D6U553-F1
#
_cell.length_a   1.000
_cell.length_b   1.000
_cell.length_c   1.000
_cell.angle_alpha   90.00
_cell.angle_beta   90.00
_cell.angle_gamma   90.00
#
_symmetry.space_group_name_H-M   'P 1'
#
loop_
_entity.id
_entity.type
_entity.pdbx_description
1 polymer ?
#
loop_
_entity_poly.entity_id
_entity_poly.type
_entity_poly.pdbx_seq_one_letter_code
_entity_poly.pdbx_strand_id
1 'polypeptide(L)'
;MSRSAMTVGKKLTAGFGIVFLGLLIVWGLGFTGVSGLVKDADQVIKGNRLDNMLAQREVDHLNWANKLSTLIIEGETSALELQLDDHKCSFGRWLYG
;
A
#
# COMPACT_ATOMS: atom_id res chain seq x y z
N MET A 1 39.89 -35.85 27.60
CA MET A 1 39.43 -34.60 28.24
C MET A 1 40.49 -33.52 28.04
N SER A 2 40.51 -32.87 26.88
CA SER A 2 41.56 -31.88 26.53
C SER A 2 41.06 -30.47 26.83
N ARG A 3 41.56 -29.86 27.91
CA ARG A 3 41.29 -28.46 28.24
C ARG A 3 42.32 -27.61 27.53
N SER A 4 41.93 -26.93 26.45
CA SER A 4 42.82 -26.03 25.72
C SER A 4 43.24 -24.87 26.65
N ALA A 5 44.52 -24.81 27.00
CA ALA A 5 45.12 -23.69 27.72
C ALA A 5 45.29 -22.52 26.75
N MET A 6 44.19 -21.85 26.41
CA MET A 6 44.22 -20.70 25.52
C MET A 6 44.79 -19.49 26.24
N THR A 7 45.72 -18.79 25.57
CA THR A 7 46.30 -17.53 26.02
C THR A 7 45.20 -16.47 26.23
N VAL A 8 45.41 -15.55 27.18
CA VAL A 8 44.41 -14.54 27.59
C VAL A 8 43.85 -13.76 26.40
N GLY A 9 44.70 -13.44 25.42
CA GLY A 9 44.27 -12.79 24.17
C GLY A 9 43.21 -13.58 23.40
N LYS A 10 43.39 -14.90 23.20
CA LYS A 10 42.42 -15.75 22.48
C LYS A 10 41.06 -15.82 23.20
N LYS A 11 41.04 -15.79 24.53
CA LYS A 11 39.79 -15.78 25.31
C LYS A 11 39.04 -14.45 25.15
N LEU A 12 39.76 -13.33 25.13
CA LEU A 12 39.19 -12.01 24.91
C LEU A 12 38.60 -11.89 23.50
N THR A 13 39.35 -12.29 22.47
CA THR A 13 38.90 -12.25 21.08
C THR A 13 37.71 -13.19 20.84
N ALA A 14 37.65 -14.34 21.50
CA ALA A 14 36.50 -15.23 21.43
C ALA A 14 35.22 -14.57 21.96
N GLY A 15 35.29 -13.85 23.08
CA GLY A 15 34.15 -13.11 23.62
C GLY A 15 33.68 -11.98 22.70
N PHE A 16 34.62 -11.15 22.22
CA PHE A 16 34.29 -10.09 21.26
C PHE A 16 33.76 -10.63 19.93
N GLY A 17 34.28 -11.75 19.45
CA GLY A 17 33.79 -12.41 18.24
C GLY A 17 32.34 -12.87 18.35
N ILE A 18 31.93 -13.40 19.51
CA ILE A 18 30.54 -13.81 19.75
C ILE A 18 29.60 -12.61 19.75
N VAL A 19 29.97 -11.52 20.43
CA VAL A 19 29.16 -10.28 20.43
C VAL A 19 29.06 -9.70 19.03
N PHE A 20 30.16 -9.67 18.28
CA PHE A 20 30.18 -9.19 16.90
C PHE A 20 29.31 -10.04 15.97
N LEU A 21 29.36 -11.36 16.11
CA LEU A 21 28.45 -12.29 15.43
C LEU A 21 26.98 -12.00 15.76
N GLY A 22 26.67 -11.74 17.03
CA GLY A 22 25.32 -11.35 17.45
C GLY A 22 24.85 -10.07 16.77
N LEU A 23 25.71 -9.05 16.68
CA LEU A 23 25.40 -7.79 15.99
C LEU A 23 25.16 -7.99 14.49
N LEU A 24 25.95 -8.85 13.83
CA LEU A 24 25.76 -9.18 12.42
C LEU A 24 24.44 -9.93 12.17
N ILE A 25 24.04 -10.81 13.09
CA ILE A 25 22.76 -11.51 13.02
C ILE A 25 21.60 -10.51 13.15
N VAL A 26 21.64 -9.63 14.16
CA VAL A 26 20.62 -8.59 14.34
C VAL A 26 20.56 -7.66 13.13
N TRP A 27 21.71 -7.28 12.58
CA TRP A 27 21.78 -6.47 11.36
C TRP A 27 21.15 -7.17 10.16
N GLY A 28 21.48 -8.44 9.92
CA GLY A 28 20.90 -9.23 8.83
C GLY A 28 19.40 -9.41 8.96
N LEU A 29 18.93 -9.77 10.16
CA LEU A 29 17.50 -9.89 10.45
C LEU A 29 16.78 -8.56 10.27
N GLY A 30 17.37 -7.45 10.75
CA GLY A 30 16.83 -6.11 10.59
C GLY A 30 16.69 -5.71 9.11
N PHE A 31 17.70 -5.98 8.30
CA PHE A 31 17.66 -5.67 6.86
C PHE A 31 16.56 -6.46 6.15
N THR A 32 16.41 -7.75 6.47
CA THR A 32 15.33 -8.58 5.90
C THR A 32 13.94 -8.17 6.40
N GLY A 33 13.79 -7.86 7.69
CA GLY A 33 12.51 -7.53 8.31
C GLY A 33 11.96 -6.17 7.88
N VAL A 34 12.81 -5.14 7.86
CA VAL A 34 12.39 -3.78 7.46
C VAL A 34 11.96 -3.75 5.98
N SER A 35 12.62 -4.54 5.12
CA SER A 35 12.23 -4.63 3.71
C SER A 35 10.84 -5.26 3.49
N GLY A 36 10.42 -6.16 4.38
CA GLY A 36 9.08 -6.74 4.38
C GLY A 36 8.04 -5.72 4.83
N LEU A 37 8.29 -5.03 5.96
CA LEU A 37 7.37 -4.04 6.51
C LEU A 37 7.06 -2.88 5.54
N VAL A 38 8.06 -2.42 4.78
CA VAL A 38 7.85 -1.36 3.77
C VAL A 38 7.00 -1.84 2.61
N LYS A 39 7.15 -3.11 2.18
CA LYS A 39 6.33 -3.69 1.10
C LYS A 39 4.87 -3.87 1.53
N ASP A 40 4.64 -4.34 2.75
CA ASP A 40 3.29 -4.51 3.30
C ASP A 40 2.59 -3.14 3.44
N ALA A 41 3.32 -2.12 3.91
CA ALA A 41 2.80 -0.76 3.98
C ALA A 41 2.46 -0.19 2.59
N ASP A 42 3.31 -0.39 1.58
CA ASP A 42 3.04 0.04 0.19
C ASP A 42 1.81 -0.68 -0.40
N GLN A 43 1.64 -1.97 -0.12
CA GLN A 43 0.48 -2.73 -0.55
C GLN A 43 -0.82 -2.22 0.08
N VAL A 44 -0.82 -1.92 1.39
CA VAL A 44 -1.99 -1.35 2.08
C VAL A 44 -2.29 0.07 1.57
N ILE A 45 -1.27 0.90 1.33
CA ILE A 45 -1.47 2.25 0.79
C ILE A 45 -2.07 2.20 -0.61
N LYS A 46 -1.57 1.31 -1.48
CA LYS A 46 -2.13 1.11 -2.82
C LYS A 46 -3.56 0.58 -2.78
N GLY A 47 -3.84 -0.39 -1.92
CA GLY A 47 -5.18 -0.92 -1.70
C GLY A 47 -6.15 0.16 -1.24
N ASN A 48 -5.77 0.92 -0.23
CA ASN A 48 -6.60 2.02 0.30
C ASN A 48 -6.81 3.15 -0.73
N ARG A 49 -5.82 3.45 -1.57
CA ARG A 49 -5.98 4.45 -2.65
C ARG A 49 -6.97 3.97 -3.71
N LEU A 50 -6.90 2.68 -4.08
CA LEU A 50 -7.84 2.08 -5.03
C LEU A 50 -9.26 2.06 -4.46
N ASP A 51 -9.41 1.65 -3.20
CA ASP A 51 -10.69 1.60 -2.50
C ASP A 51 -11.36 2.98 -2.43
N ASN A 52 -10.61 4.00 -1.99
CA ASN A 52 -11.10 5.37 -1.97
C ASN A 52 -11.50 5.87 -3.36
N MET A 53 -10.73 5.54 -4.39
CA MET A 53 -11.05 5.92 -5.76
C MET A 53 -12.36 5.27 -6.22
N LEU A 54 -12.54 3.96 -5.98
CA LEU A 54 -13.76 3.25 -6.36
C LEU A 54 -14.98 3.79 -5.61
N ALA A 55 -14.86 4.03 -4.30
CA ALA A 55 -15.93 4.62 -3.49
C ALA A 55 -16.35 6.01 -4.01
N GLN A 56 -15.39 6.85 -4.40
CA GLN A 56 -15.70 8.15 -5.01
C GLN A 56 -16.43 8.01 -6.35
N ARG A 57 -16.07 7.01 -7.17
CA ARG A 57 -16.76 6.74 -8.44
C ARG A 57 -18.18 6.21 -8.24
N GLU A 58 -18.41 5.42 -7.21
CA GLU A 58 -19.76 4.99 -6.84
C GLU A 58 -20.63 6.19 -6.44
N VAL A 59 -20.10 7.09 -5.59
CA VAL A 59 -20.77 8.34 -5.21
C VAL A 59 -21.04 9.22 -6.44
N ASP A 60 -20.10 9.34 -7.38
CA ASP A 60 -20.29 10.07 -8.63
C ASP A 60 -21.48 9.52 -9.44
N HIS A 61 -21.61 8.19 -9.56
CA HIS A 61 -22.74 7.56 -10.28
C HIS A 61 -24.07 7.67 -9.53
N LEU A 62 -24.07 7.60 -8.20
CA LEU A 62 -25.26 7.84 -7.39
C LEU A 62 -25.78 9.28 -7.58
N ASN A 63 -24.87 10.26 -7.60
CA ASN A 63 -25.21 11.64 -7.87
C ASN A 63 -25.74 11.85 -9.29
N TRP A 64 -25.13 11.18 -10.28
CA TRP A 64 -25.61 11.17 -11.66
C TRP A 64 -27.05 10.60 -11.76
N ALA A 65 -27.32 9.46 -11.10
CA ALA A 65 -28.62 8.81 -11.13
C ALA A 65 -29.71 9.67 -10.46
N ASN A 66 -29.37 10.36 -9.37
CA ASN A 66 -30.25 11.34 -8.74
C ASN A 66 -30.60 12.49 -9.68
N LYS A 67 -29.59 13.09 -10.33
CA LYS A 67 -29.81 14.17 -11.31
C LYS A 67 -30.69 13.71 -12.48
N LEU A 68 -30.44 12.50 -13.00
CA LEU A 68 -31.26 11.91 -14.06
C LEU A 68 -32.71 11.75 -13.60
N SER A 69 -32.93 11.25 -12.38
CA SER A 69 -34.28 11.08 -11.81
C SER A 69 -35.01 12.41 -11.69
N THR A 70 -34.33 13.46 -11.19
CA THR A 70 -34.90 14.82 -11.09
C THR A 70 -35.32 15.37 -12.46
N LEU A 71 -34.46 15.26 -13.47
CA LEU A 71 -34.78 15.73 -14.83
C LEU A 71 -35.98 15.00 -15.46
N ILE A 72 -36.08 13.68 -15.25
CA ILE A 72 -37.21 12.89 -15.76
C ILE A 72 -38.52 13.27 -15.06
N ILE A 73 -38.47 13.55 -13.75
CA ILE A 73 -39.66 13.86 -12.93
C ILE A 73 -40.14 15.29 -13.14
N GLU A 74 -39.24 16.27 -13.18
CA GLU A 74 -39.58 17.70 -13.24
C GLU A 74 -39.89 18.18 -14.66
N GLY A 75 -39.63 17.35 -15.69
CA GLY A 75 -39.91 17.68 -17.09
C GLY A 75 -39.06 18.83 -17.64
N GLU A 76 -38.07 19.29 -16.86
CA GLU A 76 -37.10 20.28 -17.28
C GLU A 76 -36.16 19.67 -18.32
N THR A 77 -36.43 19.98 -19.59
CA THR A 77 -35.53 19.70 -20.73
C THR A 77 -34.42 20.74 -20.85
N SER A 78 -34.12 21.46 -19.75
CA SER A 78 -33.11 22.52 -19.67
C SER A 78 -31.72 21.90 -19.85
N ALA A 79 -31.33 21.74 -21.13
CA ALA A 79 -30.07 21.21 -21.62
C ALA A 79 -29.59 19.95 -20.88
N LEU A 80 -29.67 18.78 -21.55
CA LEU A 80 -29.14 17.52 -21.04
C LEU A 80 -27.60 17.60 -20.87
N GLU A 81 -27.12 18.27 -19.82
CA GLU A 81 -25.70 18.41 -19.45
C GLU A 81 -25.20 17.17 -18.68
N LEU A 82 -25.93 16.05 -18.75
CA LEU A 82 -25.51 14.78 -18.19
C LEU A 82 -24.69 14.01 -19.21
N GLN A 83 -23.54 13.54 -18.77
CA GLN A 83 -22.73 12.61 -19.55
C GLN A 83 -23.46 11.26 -19.63
N LEU A 84 -23.72 10.78 -20.84
CA LEU A 84 -24.34 9.47 -21.11
C LEU A 84 -23.33 8.42 -21.60
N ASP A 85 -22.16 8.86 -22.03
CA ASP A 85 -21.08 8.01 -22.51
C ASP A 85 -20.31 7.45 -21.31
N ASP A 86 -20.33 6.13 -21.17
CA ASP A 86 -19.71 5.38 -20.08
C ASP A 86 -18.18 5.47 -20.09
N HIS A 87 -17.56 5.76 -21.23
CA HIS A 87 -16.12 5.99 -21.33
C HIS A 87 -15.73 7.42 -20.95
N LYS A 88 -16.68 8.36 -20.97
CA LYS A 88 -16.42 9.76 -20.60
C LYS A 88 -16.71 10.07 -19.15
N CYS A 89 -17.34 9.17 -18.39
CA CYS A 89 -17.49 9.35 -16.94
C CYS A 89 -16.13 9.21 -16.23
N SER A 90 -16.01 9.72 -15.00
CA SER A 90 -14.74 9.70 -14.26
C SER A 90 -14.19 8.28 -14.02
N PHE A 91 -15.05 7.27 -14.04
CA PHE A 91 -14.66 5.86 -13.97
C PHE A 91 -14.21 5.32 -15.33
N GLY A 92 -14.97 5.56 -16.39
CA GLY A 92 -14.61 5.15 -17.76
C GLY A 92 -13.28 5.72 -18.21
N ARG A 93 -13.01 7.00 -17.90
CA ARG A 93 -11.71 7.63 -18.20
C ARG A 93 -10.54 6.98 -17.46
N TRP A 94 -10.77 6.37 -16.30
CA TRP A 94 -9.74 5.64 -15.55
C TRP A 94 -9.61 4.18 -16.00
N LEU A 95 -10.72 3.56 -16.42
CA LEU A 95 -10.75 2.16 -16.85
C LEU A 95 -10.18 1.99 -18.27
N TYR A 96 -10.51 2.92 -19.17
CA TYR A 96 -10.17 2.86 -20.59
C TYR A 96 -9.05 3.83 -21.01
N GLY A 97 -8.51 4.61 -20.07
CA GLY A 97 -7.48 5.64 -20.30
C GLY A 97 -6.31 5.54 -19.32
#